data_AF-A0A5S3T3Z2-F1
#
_entry.id   AF-A0A5S3T3Z2-F1
#
_cell.length_a   1.000
_cell.length_b   1.000
_cell.length_c   1.000
_cell.angle_alpha   90.00
_cell.angle_beta   90.00
_cell.angle_gamma   90.00
#
_symmetry.space_group_name_H-M   'P 1'
#
loop_
_entity.id
_entity.type
_entity.pdbx_description
1 polymer ?
#
loop_
_entity_poly.entity_id
_entity_poly.type
_entity_poly.pdbx_seq_one_letter_code
_entity_poly.pdbx_strand_id
1 'polypeptide(L)'
;LEKFLRKRKLAIKNPEKYRKVYINNTKELNFYIEQGETKRGIPSNEKLPFFNWEVLNTELLIPCDYYEMDAQASFVDDNLLDLGKLNICLSYGYYMLTIQSYKFKRFRYRFSREPLRLVSPTSVFQLSIAVILHNNEYARQIYTLFQAGYMKHWVNRSKSHIGDFIILLFDKVEGGNTLKPIVDDFAYQAILDNWDSTDLTKVTAYLNQLC
;
A
#
# COMPACT_ATOMS: atom_id res chain seq x y z
N LEU A 1 -13.70 7.60 -22.72
CA LEU A 1 -12.47 8.26 -23.20
C LEU A 1 -12.09 9.50 -22.39
N GLU A 2 -12.99 10.48 -22.21
CA GLU A 2 -12.69 11.74 -21.50
C GLU A 2 -12.16 11.56 -20.05
N LYS A 3 -12.77 10.67 -19.25
CA LYS A 3 -12.30 10.33 -17.90
C LYS A 3 -10.86 9.81 -17.89
N PHE A 4 -10.49 9.02 -18.91
CA PHE A 4 -9.14 8.47 -19.06
C PHE A 4 -8.14 9.60 -19.40
N LEU A 5 -8.46 10.43 -20.39
CA LEU A 5 -7.63 11.58 -20.76
C LEU A 5 -7.43 12.56 -19.60
N ARG A 6 -8.47 12.79 -18.80
CA ARG A 6 -8.39 13.61 -17.58
C ARG A 6 -7.45 12.99 -16.55
N LYS A 7 -7.54 11.67 -16.30
CA LYS A 7 -6.63 10.96 -15.38
C LYS A 7 -5.19 11.02 -15.87
N ARG A 8 -4.96 10.80 -17.17
CA ARG A 8 -3.64 10.90 -17.80
C ARG A 8 -3.01 12.29 -17.58
N LYS A 9 -3.77 13.36 -17.83
CA LYS A 9 -3.30 14.74 -17.62
C LYS A 9 -3.03 15.05 -16.14
N LEU A 10 -3.80 14.48 -15.22
CA LEU A 10 -3.58 14.64 -13.78
C LEU A 10 -2.34 13.89 -13.28
N ALA A 11 -2.09 12.68 -13.81
CA ALA A 11 -0.93 11.87 -13.43
C ALA A 11 0.38 12.66 -13.63
N ILE A 12 0.53 13.34 -14.77
CA ILE A 12 1.71 14.16 -15.08
C ILE A 12 1.86 15.35 -14.12
N LYS A 13 0.74 16.01 -13.75
CA LYS A 13 0.76 17.23 -12.91
C LYS A 13 0.85 16.97 -11.40
N ASN A 14 0.43 15.79 -10.95
CA ASN A 14 0.33 15.48 -9.53
C ASN A 14 1.70 15.50 -8.83
N PRO A 15 2.79 14.90 -9.37
CA PRO A 15 4.11 14.98 -8.76
C PRO A 15 4.57 16.43 -8.53
N GLU A 16 4.32 17.33 -9.49
CA GLU A 16 4.70 18.75 -9.37
C GLU A 16 4.02 19.44 -8.19
N LYS A 17 2.73 19.14 -7.97
CA LYS A 17 1.95 19.70 -6.85
C LYS A 17 2.57 19.36 -5.50
N TYR A 18 3.16 18.18 -5.37
CA TYR A 18 3.76 17.68 -4.13
C TYR A 18 5.27 17.90 -4.06
N ARG A 19 5.91 18.44 -5.11
CA ARG A 19 7.36 18.68 -5.14
C ARG A 19 7.86 19.56 -3.97
N LYS A 20 7.11 20.61 -3.62
CA LYS A 20 7.46 21.46 -2.47
C LYS A 20 7.37 20.70 -1.14
N VAL A 21 6.38 19.83 -1.01
CA VAL A 21 6.19 18.97 0.17
C VAL A 21 7.38 18.00 0.27
N TYR A 22 7.70 17.31 -0.82
CA TYR A 22 8.89 16.45 -0.91
C TYR A 22 10.18 17.15 -0.47
N ILE A 23 10.51 18.31 -1.07
CA ILE A 23 11.74 19.06 -0.75
C ILE A 23 11.83 19.44 0.73
N ASN A 24 10.71 19.86 1.33
CA ASN A 24 10.67 20.22 2.74
C ASN A 24 10.88 18.99 3.63
N ASN A 25 10.30 17.87 3.23
CA ASN A 25 10.31 16.64 4.03
C ASN A 25 11.63 15.88 3.94
N THR A 26 12.39 16.00 2.85
CA THR A 26 13.74 15.42 2.76
C THR A 26 14.65 15.96 3.87
N LYS A 27 14.51 17.25 4.23
CA LYS A 27 15.28 17.85 5.32
C LYS A 27 14.92 17.25 6.67
N GLU A 28 13.64 17.06 6.93
CA GLU A 28 13.15 16.46 8.19
C GLU A 28 13.51 14.96 8.27
N LEU A 29 13.48 14.25 7.13
CA LEU A 29 13.93 12.86 7.05
C LEU A 29 15.43 12.73 7.34
N ASN A 30 16.26 13.58 6.75
CA ASN A 30 17.71 13.57 7.00
C ASN A 30 18.00 13.89 8.47
N PHE A 31 17.32 14.86 9.06
CA PHE A 31 17.43 15.13 10.49
C PHE A 31 17.09 13.89 11.33
N TYR A 32 15.99 13.20 11.02
CA TYR A 32 15.63 11.98 11.75
C TYR A 32 16.68 10.87 11.59
N ILE A 33 17.23 10.69 10.40
CA ILE A 33 18.29 9.71 10.13
C ILE A 33 19.55 10.03 10.96
N GLU A 34 19.92 11.31 11.05
CA GLU A 34 21.12 11.75 11.76
C GLU A 34 20.96 11.73 13.28
N GLN A 35 19.79 12.13 13.79
CA GLN A 35 19.57 12.34 15.23
C GLN A 35 18.84 11.16 15.90
N GLY A 36 18.21 10.26 15.14
CA GLY A 36 17.40 9.16 15.67
C GLY A 36 16.07 9.61 16.30
N GLU A 37 15.73 10.89 16.17
CA GLU A 37 14.52 11.48 16.70
C GLU A 37 13.95 12.54 15.76
N THR A 38 12.66 12.81 15.95
CA THR A 38 11.98 13.77 15.11
C THR A 38 12.24 15.20 15.61
N LYS A 39 12.34 16.17 14.69
CA LYS A 39 12.74 17.54 15.04
C LYS A 39 11.74 18.24 15.97
N ARG A 40 10.45 17.88 15.87
CA ARG A 40 9.40 18.43 16.74
C ARG A 40 9.30 17.69 18.08
N GLY A 41 10.03 16.60 18.23
CA GLY A 41 9.95 15.70 19.37
C GLY A 41 8.62 14.95 19.44
N ILE A 42 8.51 14.09 20.44
CA ILE A 42 7.31 13.29 20.69
C ILE A 42 6.32 14.12 21.49
N PRO A 43 5.03 14.21 21.09
CA PRO A 43 4.00 14.79 21.95
C PRO A 43 3.99 14.11 23.31
N SER A 44 4.19 14.90 24.38
CA SER A 44 4.14 14.36 25.75
C SER A 44 2.72 13.87 26.06
N ASN A 45 2.58 12.57 26.32
CA ASN A 45 1.36 11.98 26.82
C ASN A 45 1.71 10.88 27.83
N GLU A 46 1.66 11.22 29.12
CA GLU A 46 2.00 10.31 30.23
C GLU A 46 1.12 9.05 30.25
N LYS A 47 -0.13 9.12 29.76
CA LYS A 47 -1.06 7.99 29.72
C LYS A 47 -0.82 7.08 28.51
N LEU A 48 -0.28 7.62 27.43
CA LEU A 48 -0.06 6.92 26.16
C LEU A 48 1.30 7.34 25.58
N PRO A 49 2.41 6.84 26.13
CA PRO A 49 3.74 7.21 25.63
C PRO A 49 3.90 6.73 24.20
N PHE A 50 4.26 7.65 23.30
CA PHE A 50 4.59 7.36 21.91
C PHE A 50 6.11 7.20 21.74
N PHE A 51 6.53 6.42 20.76
CA PHE A 51 7.92 6.36 20.31
C PHE A 51 8.15 7.30 19.11
N ASN A 52 9.39 7.74 18.91
CA ASN A 52 9.79 8.61 17.78
C ASN A 52 9.31 8.08 16.42
N TRP A 53 9.47 6.79 16.17
CA TRP A 53 9.04 6.16 14.92
C TRP A 53 7.50 6.17 14.72
N GLU A 54 6.72 6.31 15.80
CA GLU A 54 5.26 6.34 15.71
C GLU A 54 4.72 7.67 15.20
N VAL A 55 5.45 8.77 15.42
CA VAL A 55 5.05 10.11 14.95
C VAL A 55 5.76 10.51 13.67
N LEU A 56 6.77 9.72 13.24
CA LEU A 56 7.55 10.00 12.05
C LEU A 56 6.69 10.23 10.80
N ASN A 57 5.63 9.45 10.58
CA ASN A 57 4.75 9.67 9.42
C ASN A 57 4.00 11.01 9.46
N THR A 58 3.68 11.53 10.65
CA THR A 58 3.03 12.83 10.81
C THR A 58 4.00 13.99 10.59
N GLU A 59 5.31 13.75 10.73
CA GLU A 59 6.35 14.75 10.52
C GLU A 59 6.92 14.71 9.12
N LEU A 60 7.03 13.51 8.54
CA LEU A 60 7.54 13.33 7.21
C LEU A 60 6.60 13.88 6.16
N LEU A 61 5.29 14.07 6.39
CA LEU A 61 4.30 14.71 5.49
C LEU A 61 4.35 14.35 3.99
N ILE A 62 5.14 13.36 3.55
CA ILE A 62 5.20 12.90 2.16
C ILE A 62 3.97 12.02 1.98
N PRO A 63 3.05 12.37 1.07
CA PRO A 63 1.96 11.49 0.73
C PRO A 63 2.53 10.14 0.28
N CYS A 64 2.05 9.03 0.84
CA CYS A 64 2.55 7.69 0.47
C CYS A 64 2.41 7.39 -1.02
N ASP A 65 1.46 8.05 -1.67
CA ASP A 65 1.19 7.98 -3.10
C ASP A 65 2.09 8.92 -3.93
N TYR A 66 2.99 9.73 -3.35
CA TYR A 66 3.88 10.60 -4.14
C TYR A 66 4.77 9.80 -5.09
N TYR A 67 5.46 8.79 -4.57
CA TYR A 67 6.34 7.94 -5.39
C TYR A 67 5.54 7.03 -6.34
N GLU A 68 4.31 6.68 -5.97
CA GLU A 68 3.37 6.00 -6.86
C GLU A 68 2.96 6.93 -8.03
N MET A 69 2.64 8.19 -7.74
CA MET A 69 2.32 9.21 -8.74
C MET A 69 3.50 9.52 -9.65
N ASP A 70 4.72 9.55 -9.12
CA ASP A 70 5.93 9.78 -9.91
C ASP A 70 6.22 8.60 -10.87
N ALA A 71 6.07 7.35 -10.38
CA ALA A 71 6.15 6.17 -11.23
C ALA A 71 5.02 6.17 -12.29
N GLN A 72 3.81 6.58 -11.90
CA GLN A 72 2.67 6.69 -12.82
C GLN A 72 2.90 7.76 -13.90
N ALA A 73 3.49 8.90 -13.55
CA ALA A 73 3.80 9.97 -14.49
C ALA A 73 4.81 9.49 -15.55
N SER A 74 5.90 8.84 -15.13
CA SER A 74 6.85 8.23 -16.07
C SER A 74 6.20 7.19 -16.97
N PHE A 75 5.33 6.33 -16.44
CA PHE A 75 4.60 5.37 -17.29
C PHE A 75 3.73 6.05 -18.35
N VAL A 76 3.10 7.18 -18.00
CA VAL A 76 2.25 7.94 -18.93
C VAL A 76 3.05 8.67 -20.01
N ASP A 77 4.24 9.18 -19.67
CA ASP A 77 5.08 9.95 -20.58
C ASP A 77 5.93 9.04 -21.48
N ASP A 78 6.54 8.01 -20.90
CA ASP A 78 7.51 7.14 -21.58
C ASP A 78 6.88 5.85 -22.14
N ASN A 79 5.61 5.58 -21.82
CA ASN A 79 4.90 4.33 -22.14
C ASN A 79 5.65 3.06 -21.68
N LEU A 80 6.50 3.22 -20.66
CA LEU A 80 7.35 2.19 -20.10
C LEU A 80 7.33 2.28 -18.59
N LEU A 81 7.39 1.13 -17.94
CA LEU A 81 7.39 1.05 -16.50
C LEU A 81 8.79 1.36 -15.95
N ASP A 82 8.93 2.47 -15.25
CA ASP A 82 10.19 2.84 -14.59
C ASP A 82 10.37 2.00 -13.31
N LEU A 83 11.18 0.95 -13.42
CA LEU A 83 11.48 0.04 -12.32
C LEU A 83 12.25 0.73 -11.18
N GLY A 84 13.05 1.75 -11.48
CA GLY A 84 13.79 2.52 -10.47
C GLY A 84 12.83 3.30 -9.58
N LYS A 85 11.89 4.02 -10.20
CA LYS A 85 10.83 4.75 -9.47
C LYS A 85 9.90 3.82 -8.72
N LEU A 86 9.54 2.68 -9.30
CA LEU A 86 8.76 1.66 -8.60
C LEU A 86 9.50 1.12 -7.38
N ASN A 87 10.82 0.91 -7.47
CA ASN A 87 11.60 0.42 -6.33
C ASN A 87 11.65 1.44 -5.19
N ILE A 88 11.72 2.74 -5.51
CA ILE A 88 11.59 3.81 -4.51
C ILE A 88 10.19 3.80 -3.88
N CYS A 89 9.14 3.69 -4.70
CA CYS A 89 7.76 3.57 -4.24
C CYS A 89 7.59 2.37 -3.28
N LEU A 90 8.11 1.20 -3.66
CA LEU A 90 8.07 -0.01 -2.84
C LEU A 90 8.81 0.18 -1.53
N SER A 91 10.02 0.73 -1.56
CA SER A 91 10.85 0.92 -0.36
C SER A 91 10.15 1.85 0.65
N TYR A 92 9.58 2.95 0.16
CA TYR A 92 8.82 3.87 1.00
C TYR A 92 7.51 3.25 1.50
N GLY A 93 6.77 2.56 0.64
CA GLY A 93 5.54 1.87 1.00
C GLY A 93 5.74 0.76 2.04
N TYR A 94 6.80 -0.04 1.89
CA TYR A 94 7.21 -1.07 2.83
C TYR A 94 7.52 -0.48 4.20
N TYR A 95 8.27 0.62 4.25
CA TYR A 95 8.59 1.31 5.49
C TYR A 95 7.31 1.79 6.22
N MET A 96 6.39 2.40 5.47
CA MET A 96 5.12 2.89 6.01
C MET A 96 4.22 1.76 6.52
N LEU A 97 4.14 0.64 5.79
CA LEU A 97 3.40 -0.56 6.20
C LEU A 97 4.02 -1.21 7.44
N THR A 98 5.35 -1.20 7.54
CA THR A 98 6.06 -1.70 8.72
C THR A 98 5.72 -0.90 9.96
N ILE A 99 5.80 0.44 9.89
CA ILE A 99 5.36 1.34 10.97
C ILE A 99 3.90 1.04 11.33
N GLN A 100 3.01 0.91 10.35
CA GLN A 100 1.61 0.64 10.59
C GLN A 100 1.36 -0.70 11.31
N SER A 101 2.09 -1.76 10.91
CA SER A 101 2.04 -3.07 11.55
C SER A 101 2.41 -3.01 13.03
N TYR A 102 3.50 -2.32 13.35
CA TYR A 102 3.92 -2.13 14.74
C TYR A 102 2.94 -1.25 15.52
N LYS A 103 2.38 -0.21 14.90
CA LYS A 103 1.31 0.61 15.51
C LYS A 103 0.10 -0.24 15.89
N PHE A 104 -0.31 -1.21 15.09
CA PHE A 104 -1.45 -2.08 15.43
C PHE A 104 -1.18 -3.03 16.58
N LYS A 105 0.00 -3.65 16.62
CA LYS A 105 0.43 -4.46 17.77
C LYS A 105 0.35 -3.64 19.07
N ARG A 106 0.79 -2.38 19.01
CA ARG A 106 0.73 -1.45 20.15
C ARG A 106 -0.66 -0.91 20.44
N PHE A 107 -1.50 -0.71 19.42
CA PHE A 107 -2.87 -0.21 19.57
C PHE A 107 -3.68 -1.14 20.47
N ARG A 108 -3.57 -2.45 20.23
CA ARG A 108 -4.21 -3.46 21.07
C ARG A 108 -3.73 -3.40 22.52
N TYR A 109 -2.43 -3.22 22.74
CA TYR A 109 -1.86 -3.05 24.08
C TYR A 109 -2.34 -1.78 24.78
N ARG A 110 -2.42 -0.65 24.07
CA ARG A 110 -2.80 0.65 24.63
C ARG A 110 -4.29 0.80 24.90
N PHE A 111 -5.13 0.22 24.04
CA PHE A 111 -6.57 0.47 24.05
C PHE A 111 -7.40 -0.77 24.32
N SER A 112 -6.78 -1.94 24.52
CA SER A 112 -7.43 -3.22 24.80
C SER A 112 -8.54 -3.59 23.80
N ARG A 113 -8.40 -3.14 22.53
CA ARG A 113 -9.35 -3.40 21.45
C ARG A 113 -8.64 -3.50 20.10
N GLU A 114 -9.30 -4.11 19.13
CA GLU A 114 -8.77 -4.23 17.76
C GLU A 114 -8.83 -2.88 17.03
N PRO A 115 -7.79 -2.52 16.26
CA PRO A 115 -7.86 -1.39 15.35
C PRO A 115 -8.81 -1.72 14.19
N LEU A 116 -9.69 -0.79 13.84
CA LEU A 116 -10.61 -0.95 12.70
C LEU A 116 -10.26 0.08 11.63
N ARG A 117 -10.17 -0.37 10.37
CA ARG A 117 -10.16 0.52 9.19
C ARG A 117 -9.05 1.57 9.21
N LEU A 118 -7.85 1.16 9.65
CA LEU A 118 -6.71 2.06 9.82
C LEU A 118 -5.63 1.88 8.72
N VAL A 119 -5.70 0.84 7.89
CA VAL A 119 -4.84 0.73 6.69
C VAL A 119 -5.58 1.31 5.49
N SER A 120 -4.91 2.15 4.72
CA SER A 120 -5.44 2.69 3.45
C SER A 120 -5.70 1.54 2.46
N PRO A 121 -6.79 1.59 1.66
CA PRO A 121 -7.01 0.61 0.60
C PRO A 121 -5.85 0.61 -0.42
N THR A 122 -5.21 1.75 -0.64
CA THR A 122 -4.12 1.90 -1.62
C THR A 122 -2.86 1.16 -1.20
N SER A 123 -2.65 0.92 0.10
CA SER A 123 -1.45 0.24 0.58
C SER A 123 -1.37 -1.22 0.13
N VAL A 124 -2.50 -1.83 -0.25
CA VAL A 124 -2.54 -3.21 -0.78
C VAL A 124 -1.75 -3.33 -2.08
N PHE A 125 -1.69 -2.28 -2.91
CA PHE A 125 -0.96 -2.30 -4.18
C PHE A 125 0.56 -2.44 -4.01
N GLN A 126 1.09 -2.24 -2.79
CA GLN A 126 2.49 -2.53 -2.50
C GLN A 126 2.83 -4.02 -2.69
N LEU A 127 1.85 -4.92 -2.54
CA LEU A 127 1.99 -6.34 -2.91
C LEU A 127 2.24 -6.50 -4.42
N SER A 128 1.40 -5.86 -5.24
CA SER A 128 1.52 -5.90 -6.69
C SER A 128 2.85 -5.31 -7.16
N ILE A 129 3.26 -4.18 -6.58
CA ILE A 129 4.55 -3.54 -6.90
C ILE A 129 5.72 -4.47 -6.53
N ALA A 130 5.68 -5.13 -5.37
CA ALA A 130 6.72 -6.07 -4.96
C ALA A 130 6.86 -7.25 -5.94
N VAL A 131 5.73 -7.80 -6.42
CA VAL A 131 5.74 -8.88 -7.42
C VAL A 131 6.25 -8.42 -8.78
N ILE A 132 5.84 -7.24 -9.25
CA ILE A 132 6.36 -6.64 -10.50
C ILE A 132 7.87 -6.48 -10.45
N LEU A 133 8.41 -6.10 -9.29
CA LEU A 133 9.85 -5.94 -9.06
C LEU A 133 10.58 -7.25 -8.74
N HIS A 134 9.87 -8.39 -8.78
CA HIS A 134 10.39 -9.71 -8.38
C HIS A 134 10.98 -9.75 -6.95
N ASN A 135 10.53 -8.86 -6.06
CA ASN A 135 10.96 -8.81 -4.67
C ASN A 135 10.04 -9.67 -3.78
N ASN A 136 10.26 -10.99 -3.85
CA ASN A 136 9.45 -11.98 -3.12
C ASN A 136 9.54 -11.82 -1.59
N GLU A 137 10.69 -11.34 -1.08
CA GLU A 137 10.87 -11.11 0.35
C GLU A 137 9.91 -10.02 0.85
N TYR A 138 9.92 -8.85 0.21
CA TYR A 138 9.03 -7.75 0.58
C TYR A 138 7.57 -8.11 0.35
N ALA A 139 7.26 -8.82 -0.75
CA ALA A 139 5.91 -9.30 -1.01
C ALA A 139 5.39 -10.15 0.15
N ARG A 140 6.18 -11.12 0.65
CA ARG A 140 5.81 -11.99 1.77
C ARG A 140 5.67 -11.23 3.09
N GLN A 141 6.60 -10.31 3.38
CA GLN A 141 6.57 -9.50 4.60
C GLN A 141 5.35 -8.57 4.64
N ILE A 142 5.05 -7.93 3.51
CA ILE A 142 3.85 -7.10 3.32
C ILE A 142 2.60 -7.97 3.45
N TYR A 143 2.57 -9.15 2.82
CA TYR A 143 1.43 -10.06 2.87
C TYR A 143 1.12 -10.51 4.31
N THR A 144 2.14 -10.76 5.13
CA THR A 144 1.97 -11.15 6.54
C THR A 144 1.12 -10.13 7.32
N LEU A 145 1.28 -8.82 7.07
CA LEU A 145 0.44 -7.79 7.68
C LEU A 145 -1.02 -7.92 7.23
N PHE A 146 -1.25 -8.10 5.93
CA PHE A 146 -2.59 -8.20 5.37
C PHE A 146 -3.29 -9.48 5.83
N GLN A 147 -2.60 -10.61 5.82
CA GLN A 147 -3.11 -11.87 6.35
C GLN A 147 -3.56 -11.74 7.80
N ALA A 148 -2.76 -11.09 8.65
CA ALA A 148 -3.08 -10.91 10.06
C ALA A 148 -4.25 -9.95 10.32
N GLY A 149 -4.50 -9.00 9.41
CA GLY A 149 -5.45 -7.91 9.56
C GLY A 149 -6.73 -8.02 8.73
N TYR A 150 -6.75 -8.86 7.69
CA TYR A 150 -7.85 -8.93 6.72
C TYR A 150 -9.18 -9.31 7.38
N MET A 151 -9.22 -10.49 8.03
CA MET A 151 -10.42 -10.96 8.75
C MET A 151 -10.77 -10.10 9.98
N LYS A 152 -9.85 -9.25 10.43
CA LYS A 152 -10.05 -8.30 11.54
C LYS A 152 -10.49 -6.91 11.07
N HIS A 153 -10.70 -6.72 9.77
CA HIS A 153 -11.09 -5.44 9.18
C HIS A 153 -10.09 -4.31 9.43
N TRP A 154 -8.79 -4.61 9.51
CA TRP A 154 -7.75 -3.59 9.65
C TRP A 154 -7.64 -2.73 8.38
N VAL A 155 -7.92 -3.31 7.21
CA VAL A 155 -7.84 -2.65 5.91
C VAL A 155 -9.16 -2.00 5.53
N ASN A 156 -9.11 -0.74 5.10
CA ASN A 156 -10.24 -0.07 4.49
C ASN A 156 -10.56 -0.70 3.14
N ARG A 157 -11.83 -1.03 2.91
CA ARG A 157 -12.28 -1.65 1.67
C ARG A 157 -12.69 -0.60 0.64
N SER A 158 -12.16 -0.72 -0.56
CA SER A 158 -12.69 -0.01 -1.72
C SER A 158 -14.05 -0.57 -2.11
N LYS A 159 -14.95 0.26 -2.65
CA LYS A 159 -16.26 -0.20 -3.17
C LYS A 159 -16.15 -1.28 -4.25
N SER A 160 -15.07 -1.28 -5.02
CA SER A 160 -14.81 -2.31 -6.04
C SER A 160 -14.33 -3.63 -5.44
N HIS A 161 -13.95 -3.68 -4.16
CA HIS A 161 -13.31 -4.84 -3.53
C HIS A 161 -11.99 -5.32 -4.20
N ILE A 162 -11.36 -4.48 -5.03
CA ILE A 162 -10.10 -4.84 -5.71
C ILE A 162 -8.96 -5.10 -4.71
N GLY A 163 -8.92 -4.38 -3.59
CA GLY A 163 -7.96 -4.65 -2.52
C GLY A 163 -8.18 -6.01 -1.86
N ASP A 164 -9.45 -6.42 -1.66
CA ASP A 164 -9.79 -7.74 -1.13
C ASP A 164 -9.33 -8.83 -2.12
N PHE A 165 -9.55 -8.62 -3.42
CA PHE A 165 -9.09 -9.52 -4.48
C PHE A 165 -7.58 -9.73 -4.47
N ILE A 166 -6.79 -8.64 -4.41
CA ILE A 166 -5.33 -8.74 -4.39
C ILE A 166 -4.86 -9.57 -3.18
N ILE A 167 -5.38 -9.30 -1.98
CA ILE A 167 -5.00 -10.04 -0.76
C ILE A 167 -5.35 -11.53 -0.90
N LEU A 168 -6.57 -11.84 -1.36
CA LEU A 168 -7.03 -13.22 -1.50
C LEU A 168 -6.29 -13.98 -2.60
N LEU A 169 -5.93 -13.32 -3.70
CA LEU A 169 -5.13 -13.92 -4.76
C LEU A 169 -3.74 -14.26 -4.25
N PHE A 170 -3.12 -13.39 -3.47
CA PHE A 170 -1.84 -13.68 -2.81
C PHE A 170 -1.94 -14.87 -1.84
N ASP A 171 -2.99 -14.93 -1.02
CA ASP A 171 -3.24 -16.08 -0.13
C ASP A 171 -3.36 -17.40 -0.90
N LYS A 172 -3.99 -17.34 -2.09
CA LYS A 172 -4.18 -18.48 -2.98
C LYS A 172 -2.85 -18.95 -3.57
N VAL A 173 -2.06 -18.02 -4.12
CA VAL A 173 -0.78 -18.29 -4.77
C VAL A 173 0.27 -18.81 -3.78
N GLU A 174 0.32 -18.28 -2.56
CA GLU A 174 1.22 -18.76 -1.50
C GLU A 174 0.78 -20.12 -0.91
N GLY A 175 -0.35 -20.69 -1.38
CA GLY A 175 -0.86 -21.99 -0.92
C GLY A 175 -1.54 -21.96 0.45
N GLY A 176 -1.79 -20.78 1.02
CA GLY A 176 -2.39 -20.61 2.33
C GLY A 176 -3.84 -21.07 2.39
N ASN A 177 -4.69 -20.66 1.41
CA ASN A 177 -6.16 -20.82 1.45
C ASN A 177 -6.74 -20.50 2.86
N THR A 178 -6.12 -19.55 3.56
CA THR A 178 -6.43 -19.21 4.96
C THR A 178 -7.48 -18.12 5.06
N LEU A 179 -7.66 -17.34 4.00
CA LEU A 179 -8.56 -16.20 3.94
C LEU A 179 -9.77 -16.52 3.05
N LYS A 180 -10.90 -15.86 3.34
CA LYS A 180 -12.14 -15.95 2.57
C LYS A 180 -12.73 -14.57 2.35
N PRO A 181 -13.41 -14.30 1.22
CA PRO A 181 -14.10 -13.04 1.01
C PRO A 181 -15.00 -12.68 2.20
N ILE A 182 -14.95 -11.42 2.63
CA ILE A 182 -15.76 -10.90 3.76
C ILE A 182 -17.00 -10.14 3.25
N VAL A 183 -17.40 -10.39 2.01
CA VAL A 183 -18.62 -9.88 1.40
C VAL A 183 -19.28 -11.00 0.64
N ASP A 184 -20.61 -11.01 0.67
CA ASP A 184 -21.41 -11.89 -0.16
C ASP A 184 -21.25 -11.48 -1.64
N ASP A 185 -21.43 -12.43 -2.55
CA ASP A 185 -21.36 -12.24 -4.01
C ASP A 185 -20.06 -11.54 -4.48
N PHE A 186 -18.92 -12.02 -3.98
CA PHE A 186 -17.62 -11.47 -4.30
C PHE A 186 -17.31 -11.52 -5.80
N ALA A 187 -17.25 -10.34 -6.44
CA ALA A 187 -17.18 -10.19 -7.89
C ALA A 187 -15.99 -10.88 -8.56
N TYR A 188 -14.92 -11.17 -7.82
CA TYR A 188 -13.69 -11.78 -8.36
C TYR A 188 -13.54 -13.26 -7.98
N GLN A 189 -14.58 -13.90 -7.43
CA GLN A 189 -14.51 -15.30 -7.00
C GLN A 189 -14.09 -16.24 -8.14
N ALA A 190 -14.67 -16.06 -9.34
CA ALA A 190 -14.31 -16.87 -10.50
C ALA A 190 -12.83 -16.78 -10.89
N ILE A 191 -12.21 -15.60 -10.68
CA ILE A 191 -10.77 -15.41 -10.92
C ILE A 191 -9.96 -16.17 -9.87
N LEU A 192 -10.34 -16.09 -8.60
CA LEU A 192 -9.65 -16.81 -7.51
C LEU A 192 -9.76 -18.34 -7.66
N ASP A 193 -10.90 -18.83 -8.14
CA ASP A 193 -11.14 -20.26 -8.35
C ASP A 193 -10.33 -20.82 -9.53
N ASN A 194 -9.95 -19.97 -10.48
CA ASN A 194 -9.25 -20.34 -11.71
C ASN A 194 -7.92 -19.56 -11.85
N TRP A 195 -7.27 -19.23 -10.73
CA TRP A 195 -6.09 -18.35 -10.71
C TRP A 195 -4.89 -18.93 -11.48
N ASP A 196 -4.79 -20.26 -11.55
CA ASP A 196 -3.76 -21.05 -12.23
C ASP A 196 -4.20 -21.51 -13.63
N SER A 197 -5.31 -20.96 -14.15
CA SER A 197 -5.83 -21.30 -15.47
C SER A 197 -4.82 -21.01 -16.57
N THR A 198 -4.52 -22.03 -17.39
CA THR A 198 -3.72 -21.91 -18.61
C THR A 198 -4.56 -21.59 -19.86
N ASP A 199 -5.89 -21.54 -19.73
CA ASP A 199 -6.80 -21.15 -20.81
C ASP A 199 -6.71 -19.64 -21.08
N LEU A 200 -6.11 -19.29 -22.22
CA LEU A 200 -5.88 -17.91 -22.65
C LEU A 200 -7.18 -17.11 -22.82
N THR A 201 -8.29 -17.77 -23.18
CA THR A 201 -9.59 -17.09 -23.36
C THR A 201 -10.14 -16.66 -22.00
N LYS A 202 -10.03 -17.53 -20.98
CA LYS A 202 -10.37 -17.18 -19.59
C LYS A 202 -9.45 -16.10 -19.04
N VAL A 203 -8.14 -16.25 -19.22
CA VAL A 203 -7.15 -15.24 -18.78
C VAL A 203 -7.46 -13.86 -19.39
N THR A 204 -7.76 -13.81 -20.69
CA THR A 204 -8.14 -12.57 -21.38
C THR A 204 -9.43 -11.97 -20.82
N ALA A 205 -10.45 -12.81 -20.56
CA ALA A 205 -11.70 -12.35 -19.94
C ALA A 205 -11.47 -11.78 -18.53
N TYR A 206 -10.63 -12.41 -17.72
CA TYR A 206 -10.29 -11.93 -16.38
C TYR A 206 -9.52 -10.60 -16.42
N LEU A 207 -8.57 -10.46 -17.33
CA LEU A 207 -7.85 -9.20 -17.53
C LEU A 207 -8.81 -8.06 -17.92
N ASN A 208 -9.74 -8.32 -18.83
CA ASN A 208 -10.77 -7.35 -19.21
C ASN A 208 -11.72 -6.99 -18.05
N GLN A 209 -12.00 -7.92 -17.14
CA GLN A 209 -12.81 -7.63 -15.94
C GLN A 209 -12.07 -6.70 -14.95
N LEU A 210 -10.73 -6.80 -14.89
CA LEU A 210 -9.89 -6.03 -13.97
C LEU A 210 -9.56 -4.61 -14.48
N CYS A 211 -9.63 -4.37 -15.80
CA CYS A 211 -9.23 -3.11 -16.46
C CYS A 211 -10.43 -2.18 -16.72
#